data_AF-A0A853IX04-F1
#
_entry.id   AF-A0A853IX04-F1
#
_cell.length_a   1.000
_cell.length_b   1.000
_cell.length_c   1.000
_cell.angle_alpha   90.00
_cell.angle_beta   90.00
_cell.angle_gamma   90.00
#
_symmetry.space_group_name_H-M   'P 1'
#
loop_
_entity.id
_entity.type
_entity.pdbx_description
1 polymer ?
#
loop_
_entity_poly.entity_id
_entity_poly.type
_entity_poly.pdbx_seq_one_letter_code
_entity_poly.pdbx_strand_id
1 'polypeptide(L)'
;MVKLPLALPPVPTQVVAPARPPVVETDVAGWLRTLELARLDALHHQGDDLFQLIARMAAQVCDAPIAAVTLLDDHTQWLQGSFGLEVAFMPLELSFCQHALHSPYHMTVIQDALNDPRVAMHPMVLGEPGLRFYAGAPLVTPQGLVMGTVCVLDTKPRTLTPAQNQTLCNLAEAVMRLLLLRAPADEAQALALSPRAA
;
A
#
# COMPACT_ATOMS: atom_id res chain seq x y z
N MET A 1 -21.68 3.95 -17.44
CA MET A 1 -21.10 5.20 -16.92
C MET A 1 -21.97 5.67 -15.76
N VAL A 2 -21.58 5.36 -14.52
CA VAL A 2 -22.30 5.84 -13.32
C VAL A 2 -21.66 7.16 -12.92
N LYS A 3 -22.36 8.28 -13.13
CA LYS A 3 -22.00 9.58 -12.55
C LYS A 3 -22.28 9.50 -11.05
N LEU A 4 -21.25 9.39 -10.22
CA LEU A 4 -21.38 9.79 -8.81
C LEU A 4 -21.52 11.32 -8.75
N PRO A 5 -22.45 11.88 -7.98
CA PRO A 5 -22.52 13.32 -7.77
C PRO A 5 -21.32 13.74 -6.91
N LEU A 6 -20.36 14.38 -7.58
CA LEU A 6 -19.16 14.93 -6.99
C LEU A 6 -19.53 16.21 -6.22
N ALA A 7 -19.59 16.10 -4.91
CA ALA A 7 -19.33 17.20 -4.00
C ALA A 7 -18.67 16.61 -2.76
N LEU A 8 -17.43 16.13 -2.95
CA LEU A 8 -16.53 15.90 -1.82
C LEU A 8 -16.30 17.26 -1.15
N PRO A 9 -16.29 17.34 0.19
CA PRO A 9 -15.88 18.57 0.87
C PRO A 9 -14.47 18.97 0.42
N PRO A 10 -14.15 20.27 0.37
CA PRO A 10 -12.91 20.75 -0.22
C PRO A 10 -11.70 20.06 0.42
N VAL A 11 -10.92 19.36 -0.41
CA VAL A 11 -9.63 18.80 -0.05
C VAL A 11 -8.71 19.98 0.28
N PRO A 12 -8.06 20.01 1.47
CA PRO A 12 -7.17 21.10 1.84
C PRO A 12 -6.06 21.23 0.80
N THR A 13 -6.07 22.35 0.06
CA THR A 13 -5.24 22.62 -1.12
C THR A 13 -3.84 23.09 -0.76
N GLN A 14 -3.29 22.63 0.36
CA GLN A 14 -1.94 22.99 0.76
C GLN A 14 -1.07 21.75 0.83
N VAL A 15 -0.24 21.59 -0.20
CA VAL A 15 0.99 20.81 -0.14
C VAL A 15 1.89 21.51 0.88
N VAL A 16 1.68 21.18 2.16
CA VAL A 16 2.66 21.40 3.22
C VAL A 16 3.45 20.09 3.29
N ALA A 17 4.78 20.17 3.23
CA ALA A 17 5.63 19.03 3.57
C ALA A 17 5.10 18.40 4.86
N PRO A 18 4.77 17.10 4.90
CA PRO A 18 3.95 16.58 5.98
C PRO A 18 4.68 16.75 7.30
N ALA A 19 4.09 17.54 8.20
CA ALA A 19 4.48 17.58 9.60
C ALA A 19 4.30 16.17 10.16
N ARG A 20 5.33 15.66 10.82
CA ARG A 20 5.36 14.31 11.41
C ARG A 20 4.13 14.14 12.32
N PRO A 21 3.26 13.13 12.09
CA PRO A 21 2.10 12.88 12.95
C PRO A 21 2.55 12.48 14.37
N PRO A 22 1.67 12.65 15.39
CA PRO A 22 1.99 12.33 16.78
C PRO A 22 2.31 10.84 16.97
N VAL A 23 3.32 10.56 17.79
CA VAL A 23 3.86 9.21 18.06
C VAL A 23 2.86 8.42 18.91
N VAL A 24 2.34 7.32 18.36
CA VAL A 24 1.56 6.30 19.09
C VAL A 24 2.52 5.15 19.44
N GLU A 25 2.27 4.39 20.51
CA GLU A 25 3.13 3.28 20.94
C GLU A 25 3.47 2.33 19.78
N THR A 26 4.75 2.34 19.39
CA THR A 26 5.27 1.72 18.18
C THR A 26 5.51 0.22 18.42
N ASP A 27 4.93 -0.68 17.63
CA ASP A 27 5.37 -2.07 17.65
C ASP A 27 6.75 -2.19 16.97
N VAL A 28 7.59 -3.14 17.38
CA VAL A 28 8.95 -3.30 16.82
C VAL A 28 8.92 -3.46 15.29
N ALA A 29 7.87 -4.08 14.75
CA ALA A 29 7.73 -4.27 13.31
C ALA A 29 7.41 -2.96 12.57
N GLY A 30 6.63 -2.05 13.15
CA GLY A 30 6.34 -0.71 12.62
C GLY A 30 7.58 0.17 12.55
N TRP A 31 8.40 0.11 13.58
CA TRP A 31 9.69 0.78 13.55
C TRP A 31 10.64 0.18 12.51
N LEU A 32 10.72 -1.15 12.40
CA LEU A 32 11.51 -1.83 11.36
C LEU A 32 11.05 -1.47 9.95
N ARG A 33 9.72 -1.38 9.71
CA ARG A 33 9.17 -0.91 8.42
C ARG A 33 9.65 0.50 8.12
N THR A 34 9.56 1.40 9.10
CA THR A 34 10.00 2.79 8.95
C THR A 34 11.48 2.89 8.56
N LEU A 35 12.34 2.10 9.23
CA LEU A 35 13.77 2.05 8.90
C LEU A 35 14.02 1.50 7.49
N GLU A 36 13.31 0.44 7.12
CA GLU A 36 13.50 -0.21 5.83
C GLU A 36 12.99 0.68 4.68
N LEU A 37 11.92 1.45 4.89
CA LEU A 37 11.47 2.48 3.93
C LEU A 37 12.54 3.54 3.72
N ALA A 38 13.20 3.99 4.79
CA ALA A 38 14.29 4.95 4.69
C ALA A 38 15.52 4.35 3.99
N ARG A 39 15.88 3.10 4.32
CA ARG A 39 17.01 2.39 3.69
C ARG A 39 16.82 2.22 2.18
N LEU A 40 15.59 1.95 1.75
CA LEU A 40 15.22 1.77 0.35
C LEU A 40 14.99 3.09 -0.40
N ASP A 41 15.03 4.23 0.29
CA ASP A 41 14.55 5.52 -0.21
C ASP A 41 13.15 5.43 -0.87
N ALA A 42 12.31 4.57 -0.29
CA ALA A 42 11.12 4.06 -0.96
C ALA A 42 10.03 5.13 -1.22
N LEU A 43 10.04 6.21 -0.43
CA LEU A 43 9.08 7.30 -0.56
C LEU A 43 9.54 8.40 -1.53
N HIS A 44 10.81 8.40 -1.96
CA HIS A 44 11.33 9.40 -2.89
C HIS A 44 10.61 9.40 -4.24
N HIS A 45 10.16 8.22 -4.66
CA HIS A 45 9.45 8.00 -5.93
C HIS A 45 7.94 7.89 -5.77
N GLN A 46 7.38 8.47 -4.71
CA GLN A 46 5.94 8.48 -4.53
C GLN A 46 5.23 9.16 -5.71
N GLY A 47 4.20 8.52 -6.25
CA GLY A 47 3.44 9.02 -7.38
C GLY A 47 4.04 8.72 -8.75
N ASP A 48 5.14 7.97 -8.82
CA ASP A 48 5.78 7.54 -10.07
C ASP A 48 4.79 6.79 -11.00
N ASP A 49 4.87 7.11 -12.30
CA ASP A 49 4.04 6.53 -13.36
C ASP A 49 4.01 5.00 -13.37
N LEU A 50 5.10 4.34 -12.95
CA LEU A 50 5.16 2.88 -12.84
C LEU A 50 4.25 2.35 -11.73
N PHE A 51 4.22 2.98 -10.55
CA PHE A 51 3.30 2.58 -9.49
C PHE A 51 1.85 2.88 -9.86
N GLN A 52 1.61 3.99 -10.56
CA GLN A 52 0.30 4.32 -11.11
C GLN A 52 -0.17 3.28 -12.14
N LEU A 53 0.75 2.81 -13.01
CA LEU A 53 0.47 1.75 -13.97
C LEU A 53 0.14 0.43 -13.28
N ILE A 54 0.91 0.04 -12.25
CA ILE A 54 0.66 -1.19 -11.49
C ILE A 54 -0.71 -1.14 -10.81
N ALA A 55 -1.07 -0.02 -10.18
CA ALA A 55 -2.39 0.16 -9.58
C ALA A 55 -3.51 0.03 -10.64
N ARG A 56 -3.36 0.66 -11.81
CA ARG A 56 -4.31 0.51 -12.93
C ARG A 56 -4.45 -0.93 -13.40
N MET A 57 -3.34 -1.66 -13.55
CA MET A 57 -3.38 -3.07 -13.97
C MET A 57 -4.09 -3.94 -12.93
N ALA A 58 -3.83 -3.73 -11.64
CA ALA A 58 -4.51 -4.45 -10.57
C ALA A 58 -6.03 -4.22 -10.61
N ALA A 59 -6.47 -2.96 -10.77
CA ALA A 59 -7.88 -2.61 -10.93
C ALA A 59 -8.51 -3.31 -12.15
N GLN A 60 -7.85 -3.25 -13.31
CA GLN A 60 -8.36 -3.83 -14.56
C GLN A 60 -8.49 -5.36 -14.49
N VAL A 61 -7.45 -6.06 -14.00
CA VAL A 61 -7.46 -7.53 -13.88
C VAL A 61 -8.53 -8.00 -12.91
N CYS A 62 -8.72 -7.27 -11.80
CA CYS A 62 -9.70 -7.62 -10.78
C CYS A 62 -11.12 -7.09 -11.06
N ASP A 63 -11.30 -6.35 -12.17
CA ASP A 63 -12.53 -5.60 -12.48
C ASP A 63 -13.01 -4.74 -11.30
N ALA A 64 -12.07 -4.16 -10.54
CA ALA A 64 -12.33 -3.40 -9.33
C ALA A 64 -12.24 -1.89 -9.61
N PRO A 65 -13.09 -1.06 -8.98
CA PRO A 65 -13.09 0.38 -9.20
C PRO A 65 -11.90 1.08 -8.54
N ILE A 66 -11.31 0.48 -7.51
CA ILE A 66 -10.22 1.05 -6.73
C ILE A 66 -9.07 0.05 -6.63
N ALA A 67 -7.85 0.54 -6.83
CA ALA A 67 -6.63 -0.21 -6.55
C ALA A 67 -5.50 0.72 -6.10
N ALA A 68 -4.56 0.19 -5.33
CA ALA A 68 -3.41 0.96 -4.88
C ALA A 68 -2.17 0.10 -4.68
N VAL A 69 -1.00 0.72 -4.91
CA VAL A 69 0.29 0.28 -4.39
C VAL A 69 0.55 1.10 -3.13
N THR A 70 0.68 0.45 -1.99
CA THR A 70 0.80 1.10 -0.69
C THR A 70 2.08 0.69 0.02
N LEU A 71 2.67 1.63 0.75
CA LEU A 71 3.76 1.41 1.69
C LEU A 71 3.32 1.87 3.07
N LEU A 72 3.65 1.10 4.09
CA LEU A 72 3.19 1.30 5.46
C LEU A 72 4.41 1.57 6.33
N ASP A 73 4.42 2.72 7.00
CA ASP A 73 5.32 2.93 8.13
C ASP A 73 4.61 2.52 9.43
N ASP A 74 5.04 3.08 10.55
CA ASP A 74 4.49 2.81 11.86
C ASP A 74 3.09 3.40 12.09
N HIS A 75 2.76 4.52 11.44
CA HIS A 75 1.53 5.28 11.70
C HIS A 75 0.80 5.71 10.42
N THR A 76 1.41 5.53 9.26
CA THR A 76 0.97 6.10 8.00
C THR A 76 0.98 5.03 6.92
N GLN A 77 -0.07 5.02 6.12
CA GLN A 77 -0.08 4.41 4.81
C GLN A 77 0.18 5.46 3.74
N TRP A 78 1.21 5.24 2.95
CA TRP A 78 1.60 6.03 1.79
C TRP A 78 1.12 5.35 0.52
N LEU A 79 0.40 6.08 -0.34
CA LEU A 79 -0.02 5.59 -1.64
C LEU A 79 1.06 5.96 -2.66
N GLN A 80 1.77 4.94 -3.13
CA GLN A 80 2.82 5.08 -4.15
C GLN A 80 2.21 5.24 -5.55
N GLY A 81 1.09 4.57 -5.78
CA GLY A 81 0.26 4.74 -6.97
C GLY A 81 -1.16 4.27 -6.67
N SER A 82 -2.14 4.87 -7.35
CA SER A 82 -3.55 4.61 -7.09
C SER A 82 -4.38 4.70 -8.37
N PHE A 83 -5.50 3.97 -8.38
CA PHE A 83 -6.54 4.09 -9.37
C PHE A 83 -7.88 4.17 -8.66
N GLY A 84 -8.74 5.11 -9.08
CA GLY A 84 -10.04 5.35 -8.45
C GLY A 84 -9.98 6.00 -7.07
N LEU A 85 -8.81 6.48 -6.64
CA LEU A 85 -8.58 7.10 -5.34
C LEU A 85 -7.56 8.24 -5.45
N GLU A 86 -7.91 9.43 -4.95
CA GLU A 86 -7.09 10.65 -5.03
C GLU A 86 -6.61 11.09 -3.64
N VAL A 87 -5.82 10.23 -2.99
CA VAL A 87 -5.14 10.56 -1.71
C VAL A 87 -3.69 10.09 -1.77
N ALA A 88 -2.78 10.87 -1.18
CA ALA A 88 -1.35 10.52 -1.15
C ALA A 88 -0.98 9.68 0.08
N PHE A 89 -1.69 9.87 1.19
CA PHE A 89 -1.46 9.11 2.42
C PHE A 89 -2.71 9.10 3.30
N MET A 90 -2.71 8.23 4.30
CA MET A 90 -3.74 8.19 5.36
C MET A 90 -3.18 7.58 6.66
N PRO A 91 -3.80 7.85 7.82
CA PRO A 91 -3.45 7.18 9.07
C PRO A 91 -3.57 5.66 8.92
N LEU A 92 -2.58 4.92 9.43
CA LEU A 92 -2.53 3.45 9.34
C LEU A 92 -3.74 2.80 10.01
N GLU A 93 -4.22 3.37 11.12
CA GLU A 93 -5.41 2.89 11.84
C GLU A 93 -6.68 2.90 10.99
N LEU A 94 -6.75 3.79 9.99
CA LEU A 94 -7.86 3.88 9.03
C LEU A 94 -7.63 3.03 7.78
N SER A 95 -6.49 2.33 7.67
CA SER A 95 -6.15 1.53 6.51
C SER A 95 -6.60 0.08 6.65
N PHE A 96 -7.20 -0.47 5.60
CA PHE A 96 -7.43 -1.91 5.47
C PHE A 96 -6.13 -2.70 5.28
N CYS A 97 -5.08 -2.08 4.75
CA CYS A 97 -3.80 -2.74 4.49
C CYS A 97 -3.08 -3.17 5.77
N GLN A 98 -3.39 -2.57 6.91
CA GLN A 98 -2.84 -2.99 8.19
C GLN A 98 -3.16 -4.46 8.50
N HIS A 99 -4.28 -4.98 7.99
CA HIS A 99 -4.66 -6.38 8.18
C HIS A 99 -3.74 -7.37 7.43
N ALA A 100 -2.96 -6.90 6.46
CA ALA A 100 -1.97 -7.71 5.75
C ALA A 100 -0.61 -7.80 6.46
N LEU A 101 -0.35 -6.93 7.44
CA LEU A 101 0.97 -6.86 8.12
C LEU A 101 1.36 -8.17 8.82
N HIS A 102 0.37 -8.94 9.28
CA HIS A 102 0.58 -10.20 10.02
C HIS A 102 0.58 -11.44 9.12
N SER A 103 0.58 -11.28 7.80
CA SER A 103 0.42 -12.39 6.84
C SER A 103 1.40 -12.28 5.68
N PRO A 104 2.72 -12.44 5.91
CA PRO A 104 3.73 -12.27 4.85
C PRO A 104 3.57 -13.26 3.69
N TYR A 105 3.01 -14.45 3.93
CA TYR A 105 2.91 -15.50 2.91
C TYR A 105 1.50 -15.64 2.32
N HIS A 106 0.56 -14.80 2.73
CA HIS A 106 -0.84 -14.95 2.34
C HIS A 106 -1.46 -13.61 2.02
N MET A 107 -2.26 -13.58 0.95
CA MET A 107 -3.13 -12.44 0.70
C MET A 107 -4.13 -12.29 1.83
N THR A 108 -4.41 -11.04 2.20
CA THR A 108 -5.56 -10.72 3.04
C THR A 108 -6.75 -10.44 2.16
N VAL A 109 -7.83 -11.20 2.36
CA VAL A 109 -9.10 -11.02 1.64
C VAL A 109 -10.22 -10.79 2.65
N ILE A 110 -11.02 -9.76 2.39
CA ILE A 110 -12.27 -9.42 3.07
C ILE A 110 -13.33 -9.36 1.98
N GLN A 111 -14.15 -10.40 1.89
CA GLN A 111 -15.15 -10.54 0.83
C GLN A 111 -16.33 -9.57 1.02
N ASP A 112 -16.75 -9.39 2.27
CA ASP A 112 -17.75 -8.42 2.69
C ASP A 112 -17.39 -7.85 4.07
N ALA A 113 -17.00 -6.58 4.11
CA ALA A 113 -16.53 -5.88 5.29
C ALA A 113 -17.61 -5.71 6.36
N LEU A 114 -18.90 -5.69 5.99
CA LEU A 114 -19.98 -5.65 6.99
C LEU A 114 -20.08 -6.96 7.79
N ASN A 115 -19.67 -8.07 7.17
CA ASN A 115 -19.72 -9.40 7.77
C ASN A 115 -18.37 -9.85 8.35
N ASP A 116 -17.34 -9.03 8.23
CA ASP A 116 -16.00 -9.33 8.72
C ASP A 116 -15.76 -8.64 10.07
N PRO A 117 -15.63 -9.40 11.18
CA PRO A 117 -15.50 -8.83 12.52
C PRO A 117 -14.24 -7.97 12.69
N ARG A 118 -13.24 -8.10 11.81
CA ARG A 118 -12.02 -7.28 11.85
C ARG A 118 -12.28 -5.82 11.46
N VAL A 119 -13.28 -5.58 10.61
CA VAL A 119 -13.52 -4.26 9.97
C VAL A 119 -14.97 -3.80 9.96
N ALA A 120 -15.93 -4.59 10.45
CA ALA A 120 -17.36 -4.25 10.39
C ALA A 120 -17.69 -2.90 11.05
N MET A 121 -16.95 -2.51 12.08
CA MET A 121 -17.11 -1.23 12.79
C MET A 121 -16.20 -0.12 12.25
N HIS A 122 -15.45 -0.37 11.18
CA HIS A 122 -14.48 0.58 10.64
C HIS A 122 -15.18 1.79 10.01
N PRO A 123 -14.68 3.03 10.19
CA PRO A 123 -15.32 4.24 9.67
C PRO A 123 -15.58 4.21 8.17
N MET A 124 -14.64 3.68 7.37
CA MET A 124 -14.81 3.54 5.91
C MET A 124 -15.81 2.46 5.48
N VAL A 125 -16.29 1.62 6.39
CA VAL A 125 -17.35 0.62 6.15
C VAL A 125 -18.72 1.21 6.49
N LEU A 126 -18.82 1.87 7.65
CA LEU A 126 -20.07 2.41 8.16
C LEU A 126 -20.43 3.78 7.56
N GLY A 127 -19.42 4.60 7.25
CA GLY A 127 -19.57 5.89 6.58
C GLY A 127 -19.20 5.81 5.10
N GLU A 128 -19.22 6.96 4.41
CA GLU A 128 -18.77 7.06 3.03
C GLU A 128 -17.28 6.69 2.91
N PRO A 129 -16.86 5.92 1.89
CA PRO A 129 -17.64 5.52 0.71
C PRO A 129 -18.45 4.21 0.88
N GLY A 130 -18.49 3.64 2.08
CA GLY A 130 -19.18 2.38 2.35
C GLY A 130 -18.46 1.18 1.75
N LEU A 131 -17.16 1.04 2.03
CA LEU A 131 -16.36 -0.09 1.54
C LEU A 131 -16.95 -1.43 1.99
N ARG A 132 -16.90 -2.40 1.07
CA ARG A 132 -17.38 -3.77 1.30
C ARG A 132 -16.34 -4.80 0.95
N PHE A 133 -15.47 -4.55 -0.02
CA PHE A 133 -14.48 -5.53 -0.44
C PHE A 133 -13.07 -4.97 -0.33
N TYR A 134 -12.15 -5.83 0.11
CA TYR A 134 -10.72 -5.60 0.10
C TYR A 134 -9.98 -6.90 -0.21
N ALA A 135 -9.00 -6.83 -1.11
CA ALA A 135 -7.99 -7.86 -1.25
C ALA A 135 -6.62 -7.21 -1.40
N GLY A 136 -5.65 -7.63 -0.58
CA GLY A 136 -4.29 -7.11 -0.60
C GLY A 136 -3.25 -8.22 -0.64
N ALA A 137 -2.35 -8.15 -1.61
CA ALA A 137 -1.15 -8.98 -1.68
C ALA A 137 0.02 -8.24 -1.01
N PRO A 138 0.72 -8.88 -0.05
CA PRO A 138 1.76 -8.22 0.73
C PRO A 138 3.03 -7.96 -0.10
N LEU A 139 3.64 -6.80 0.11
CA LEU A 139 5.00 -6.47 -0.33
C LEU A 139 5.97 -6.95 0.74
N VAL A 140 6.79 -7.96 0.46
CA VAL A 140 7.60 -8.64 1.49
C VAL A 140 9.08 -8.53 1.18
N THR A 141 9.85 -7.98 2.11
CA THR A 141 11.30 -7.92 1.96
C THR A 141 11.94 -9.32 2.00
N PRO A 142 13.20 -9.48 1.54
CA PRO A 142 13.92 -10.75 1.66
C PRO A 142 14.03 -11.27 3.10
N GLN A 143 13.93 -10.38 4.10
CA GLN A 143 13.96 -10.70 5.52
C GLN A 143 12.57 -11.07 6.09
N GLY A 144 11.53 -11.11 5.26
CA GLY A 144 10.17 -11.46 5.67
C GLY A 144 9.34 -10.31 6.26
N LEU A 145 9.83 -9.07 6.16
CA LEU A 145 9.10 -7.89 6.66
C LEU A 145 8.07 -7.44 5.62
N VAL A 146 6.81 -7.32 6.03
CA VAL A 146 5.75 -6.77 5.18
C VAL A 146 5.86 -5.25 5.16
N MET A 147 6.14 -4.68 3.99
CA MET A 147 6.32 -3.24 3.76
C MET A 147 5.03 -2.53 3.34
N GLY A 148 4.04 -3.29 2.86
CA GLY A 148 2.76 -2.76 2.41
C GLY A 148 2.04 -3.73 1.50
N THR A 149 1.21 -3.22 0.58
CA THR A 149 0.41 -4.09 -0.30
C THR A 149 0.24 -3.54 -1.71
N VAL A 150 0.02 -4.45 -2.66
CA VAL A 150 -0.80 -4.17 -3.85
C VAL A 150 -2.21 -4.63 -3.52
N CYS A 151 -3.17 -3.71 -3.52
CA CYS A 151 -4.52 -4.00 -3.10
C CYS A 151 -5.59 -3.47 -4.07
N VAL A 152 -6.77 -4.08 -3.99
CA VAL A 152 -7.98 -3.70 -4.70
C VAL A 152 -9.13 -3.55 -3.70
N LEU A 153 -10.01 -2.59 -3.94
CA LEU A 153 -11.14 -2.27 -3.07
C LEU A 153 -12.42 -2.05 -3.88
N ASP A 154 -13.57 -2.29 -3.25
CA ASP A 154 -14.89 -1.96 -3.80
C ASP A 154 -15.90 -1.64 -2.69
N THR A 155 -16.94 -0.88 -3.04
CA THR A 155 -18.14 -0.62 -2.25
C THR A 155 -19.20 -1.74 -2.39
N LYS A 156 -18.90 -2.81 -3.12
CA LYS A 156 -19.70 -4.03 -3.25
C LYS A 156 -18.91 -5.25 -2.81
N PRO A 157 -19.55 -6.27 -2.19
CA PRO A 157 -18.90 -7.53 -1.89
C PRO A 157 -18.36 -8.22 -3.16
N ARG A 158 -17.22 -8.90 -3.05
CA ARG A 158 -16.60 -9.62 -4.17
C ARG A 158 -15.86 -10.88 -3.74
N THR A 159 -15.68 -11.76 -4.71
CA THR A 159 -14.78 -12.92 -4.63
C THR A 159 -13.87 -12.90 -5.84
N LEU A 160 -12.56 -12.83 -5.62
CA LEU A 160 -11.58 -12.93 -6.70
C LEU A 160 -11.40 -14.37 -7.15
N THR A 161 -11.17 -14.54 -8.45
CA THR A 161 -10.76 -15.82 -9.01
C THR A 161 -9.33 -16.17 -8.60
N PRO A 162 -8.93 -17.46 -8.63
CA PRO A 162 -7.55 -17.85 -8.36
C PRO A 162 -6.52 -17.14 -9.26
N ALA A 163 -6.86 -16.91 -10.53
CA ALA A 163 -6.00 -16.17 -11.47
C ALA A 163 -5.80 -14.72 -11.04
N GLN A 164 -6.87 -14.02 -10.63
CA GLN A 164 -6.77 -12.64 -10.12
C GLN A 164 -5.93 -12.54 -8.85
N ASN A 165 -6.12 -13.48 -7.91
CA ASN A 165 -5.29 -13.57 -6.71
C ASN A 165 -3.81 -13.74 -7.08
N GLN A 166 -3.49 -14.69 -7.97
CA GLN A 166 -2.12 -14.91 -8.42
C GLN A 166 -1.54 -13.67 -9.10
N THR A 167 -2.32 -12.96 -9.91
CA THR A 167 -1.86 -11.72 -10.55
C THR A 167 -1.53 -10.64 -9.51
N LEU A 168 -2.35 -10.46 -8.48
CA LEU A 168 -2.05 -9.51 -7.40
C LEU A 168 -0.74 -9.87 -6.68
N CYS A 169 -0.50 -11.15 -6.38
CA CYS A 169 0.76 -11.61 -5.81
C CYS A 169 1.95 -11.31 -6.73
N ASN A 170 1.82 -11.56 -8.04
CA ASN A 170 2.88 -11.29 -9.02
C ASN A 170 3.19 -9.78 -9.12
N LEU A 171 2.15 -8.94 -9.06
CA LEU A 171 2.32 -7.48 -9.05
C LEU A 171 3.00 -7.00 -7.76
N ALA A 172 2.64 -7.57 -6.61
CA ALA A 172 3.30 -7.29 -5.33
C ALA A 172 4.79 -7.67 -5.35
N GLU A 173 5.13 -8.83 -5.91
CA GLU A 173 6.52 -9.24 -6.09
C GLU A 173 7.28 -8.28 -7.02
N ALA A 174 6.66 -7.86 -8.13
CA ALA A 174 7.26 -6.91 -9.06
C ALA A 174 7.53 -5.55 -8.41
N VAL A 175 6.59 -5.03 -7.60
CA VAL A 175 6.78 -3.80 -6.83
C VAL A 175 7.95 -3.95 -5.86
N MET A 176 8.03 -5.04 -5.10
CA MET A 176 9.12 -5.23 -4.15
C MET A 176 10.48 -5.31 -4.86
N ARG A 177 10.56 -6.04 -5.99
CA ARG A 177 11.77 -6.08 -6.82
C ARG A 177 12.16 -4.68 -7.29
N LEU A 178 11.19 -3.87 -7.76
CA LEU A 178 11.44 -2.50 -8.21
C LEU A 178 12.00 -1.62 -7.08
N LEU A 179 11.46 -1.73 -5.86
CA LEU A 179 11.96 -1.01 -4.69
C LEU A 179 13.40 -1.41 -4.36
N LEU A 180 13.71 -2.71 -4.38
CA LEU A 180 15.07 -3.20 -4.15
C LEU A 180 16.05 -2.75 -5.25
N LEU A 181 15.62 -2.71 -6.51
CA LEU A 181 16.40 -2.24 -7.65
C LEU A 181 16.71 -0.74 -7.59
N ARG A 182 15.81 0.05 -7.00
CA ARG A 182 15.96 1.50 -6.83
C ARG A 182 16.65 1.89 -5.54
N ALA A 183 16.85 0.95 -4.62
CA ALA A 183 17.52 1.22 -3.36
C ALA A 183 18.89 1.87 -3.64
N PRO A 184 19.24 2.94 -2.91
CA PRO A 184 20.56 3.52 -3.04
C PRO A 184 21.62 2.44 -2.77
N ALA A 185 22.71 2.46 -3.55
CA ALA A 185 23.83 1.59 -3.25
C ALA A 185 24.30 1.92 -1.83
N ASP A 186 24.38 0.92 -0.96
CA ASP A 186 25.02 1.08 0.35
C ASP A 186 26.41 1.70 0.10
N GLU A 187 26.70 2.87 0.66
CA GLU A 187 28.03 3.47 0.57
C GLU A 187 29.12 2.49 1.07
N ALA A 188 28.74 1.58 1.99
CA ALA A 188 29.57 0.48 2.46
C ALA A 188 29.91 -0.57 1.37
N GLN A 189 29.00 -0.85 0.43
CA GLN A 189 29.27 -1.73 -0.72
C GLN A 189 30.01 -1.00 -1.85
N ALA A 190 29.71 0.29 -2.06
CA ALA A 190 30.44 1.12 -3.03
C ALA A 190 31.93 1.26 -2.65
N LEU A 191 32.24 1.37 -1.36
CA LEU A 191 33.63 1.40 -0.88
C LEU A 191 34.32 0.02 -1.01
N ALA A 192 33.59 -1.07 -0.81
CA ALA A 192 34.10 -2.43 -0.95
C ALA A 192 34.38 -2.85 -2.41
N LEU A 193 33.71 -2.21 -3.38
CA LEU A 193 33.91 -2.42 -4.81
C LEU A 193 34.87 -1.40 -5.45
N SER A 194 35.41 -0.46 -4.66
CA SER A 194 36.51 0.37 -5.14
C SER A 194 37.74 -0.53 -5.34
N PRO A 195 38.35 -0.58 -6.55
CA PRO A 195 39.62 -1.26 -6.69
C PRO A 195 40.60 -0.51 -5.80
N ARG A 196 41.15 -1.21 -4.78
CA ARG A 196 42.25 -0.67 -3.97
C ARG A 196 43.32 -0.18 -4.94
N ALA A 197 43.46 1.14 -5.04
CA ALA A 197 44.52 1.75 -5.82
C ALA A 197 45.85 1.18 -5.30
N ALA A 198 46.65 0.67 -6.24
CA ALA A 198 47.92 0.00 -6.02
C ALA A 198 48.96 0.90 -5.35
#